data_AF-A0AAJ1Z263-F1
#
_entry.id   AF-A0AAJ1Z263-F1
#
_cell.length_a   1.000
_cell.length_b   1.000
_cell.length_c   1.000
_cell.angle_alpha   90.00
_cell.angle_beta   90.00
_cell.angle_gamma   90.00
#
_symmetry.space_group_name_H-M   'P 1'
#
loop_
_entity.id
_entity.type
_entity.pdbx_description
1 polymer ?
#
loop_
_entity_poly.entity_id
_entity_poly.type
_entity_poly.pdbx_seq_one_letter_code
_entity_poly.pdbx_strand_id
1 'polypeptide(L)'
;MTHFSKEAWCNYTLDLLSHNERESMEQHLYECDHCLALYMEIIDEQNENLPIINDDSFTNEVMKQIKFEKLKSEEKMSKKQPRQIKSTLIHYIIATAATLIFMASGLFHYIFTVTSSFEQSSKQSGASISKQILNKTIHTSKTNGGSKHE
;
A
#
# COMPACT_ATOMS: atom_id res chain seq x y z
N MET A 1 -22.58 2.99 -6.31
CA MET A 1 -21.53 3.74 -7.03
C MET A 1 -21.72 3.45 -8.51
N THR A 2 -21.54 4.46 -9.37
CA THR A 2 -21.74 4.33 -10.82
C THR A 2 -20.54 3.63 -11.45
N HIS A 3 -20.75 2.51 -12.12
CA HIS A 3 -19.73 1.84 -12.91
C HIS A 3 -19.45 2.62 -14.20
N PHE A 4 -18.20 2.59 -14.67
CA PHE A 4 -17.83 3.18 -15.96
C PHE A 4 -18.25 2.26 -17.11
N SER A 5 -18.68 2.87 -18.23
CA SER A 5 -19.10 2.14 -19.42
C SER A 5 -17.90 1.55 -20.18
N LYS A 6 -18.16 0.57 -21.06
CA LYS A 6 -17.14 -0.01 -21.96
C LYS A 6 -16.46 1.07 -22.81
N GLU A 7 -17.22 2.05 -23.31
CA GLU A 7 -16.69 3.18 -24.09
C GLU A 7 -15.71 4.04 -23.29
N ALA A 8 -15.99 4.30 -22.01
CA ALA A 8 -15.09 5.06 -21.15
C ALA A 8 -13.75 4.34 -20.96
N TRP A 9 -13.78 3.01 -20.77
CA TRP A 9 -12.57 2.19 -20.69
C TRP A 9 -11.81 2.11 -22.02
N CYS A 10 -12.51 2.08 -23.16
CA CYS A 10 -11.84 2.20 -24.47
C CYS A 10 -11.10 3.54 -24.60
N ASN A 11 -11.73 4.66 -24.20
CA ASN A 11 -11.10 5.97 -24.22
C ASN A 11 -9.90 6.04 -23.25
N TYR A 12 -9.96 5.34 -22.13
CA TYR A 12 -8.84 5.17 -21.21
C TYR A 12 -7.67 4.42 -21.88
N THR A 13 -7.94 3.30 -22.58
CA THR A 13 -6.87 2.55 -23.27
C THR A 13 -6.24 3.29 -24.45
N LEU A 14 -6.98 4.22 -25.06
CA LEU A 14 -6.50 5.07 -26.16
C LEU A 14 -5.83 6.36 -25.69
N ASP A 15 -5.67 6.56 -24.36
CA ASP A 15 -5.11 7.77 -23.74
C ASP A 15 -5.82 9.07 -24.17
N LEU A 16 -7.14 9.00 -24.36
CA LEU A 16 -7.97 10.15 -24.80
C LEU A 16 -8.58 10.95 -23.63
N LEU A 17 -8.31 10.55 -22.40
CA LEU A 17 -8.88 11.15 -21.19
C LEU A 17 -7.95 12.20 -20.58
N SER A 18 -8.54 13.17 -19.87
CA SER A 18 -7.73 14.10 -19.07
C SER A 18 -7.09 13.39 -17.88
N HIS A 19 -5.99 13.95 -17.35
CA HIS A 19 -5.28 13.38 -16.20
C HIS A 19 -6.19 13.12 -14.99
N ASN A 20 -7.12 14.04 -14.71
CA ASN A 20 -8.03 13.93 -13.57
C ASN A 20 -9.04 12.79 -13.74
N GLU A 21 -9.59 12.64 -14.95
CA GLU A 21 -10.54 11.56 -15.27
C GLU A 21 -9.83 10.20 -15.23
N ARG A 22 -8.61 10.14 -15.76
CA ARG A 22 -7.75 8.94 -15.73
C ARG A 22 -7.48 8.49 -14.31
N GLU A 23 -7.07 9.40 -13.43
CA GLU A 23 -6.82 9.11 -12.01
C GLU A 23 -8.08 8.62 -11.29
N SER A 24 -9.23 9.24 -11.54
CA SER A 24 -10.53 8.83 -10.98
C SER A 24 -10.91 7.39 -11.40
N MET A 25 -10.70 7.06 -12.67
CA MET A 25 -10.95 5.72 -13.20
C MET A 25 -9.97 4.70 -12.61
N GLU A 26 -8.68 5.04 -12.49
CA GLU A 26 -7.68 4.19 -11.83
C GLU A 26 -8.03 3.93 -10.36
N GLN A 27 -8.44 4.96 -9.61
CA GLN A 27 -8.91 4.80 -8.24
C GLN A 27 -10.10 3.84 -8.14
N HIS A 28 -11.03 3.92 -9.09
CA HIS A 28 -12.19 3.04 -9.12
C HIS A 28 -11.82 1.56 -9.37
N LEU A 29 -10.77 1.28 -10.14
CA LEU A 29 -10.30 -0.09 -10.38
C LEU A 29 -9.83 -0.79 -9.10
N TYR A 30 -9.32 -0.05 -8.11
CA TYR A 30 -8.91 -0.63 -6.82
C TYR A 30 -10.09 -1.07 -5.95
N GLU A 31 -11.27 -0.49 -6.15
CA GLU A 31 -12.45 -0.70 -5.30
C GLU A 31 -13.55 -1.52 -5.97
N CYS A 32 -13.48 -1.74 -7.29
CA CYS A 32 -14.57 -2.32 -8.06
C CYS A 32 -14.13 -3.48 -8.97
N ASP A 33 -14.35 -4.71 -8.49
CA ASP A 33 -14.08 -5.95 -9.23
C ASP A 33 -14.80 -6.04 -10.58
N HIS A 34 -16.03 -5.51 -10.67
CA HIS A 34 -16.80 -5.51 -11.92
C HIS A 34 -16.14 -4.66 -13.01
N CYS A 35 -15.67 -3.46 -12.64
CA CYS A 35 -14.98 -2.58 -13.59
C CYS A 35 -13.59 -3.10 -13.94
N LEU A 36 -12.91 -3.75 -13.00
CA LEU A 36 -11.65 -4.45 -13.26
C LEU A 36 -11.84 -5.59 -14.28
N ALA A 37 -12.86 -6.42 -14.11
CA ALA A 37 -13.17 -7.50 -15.05
C ALA A 37 -13.45 -6.97 -16.47
N LEU A 38 -14.25 -5.89 -16.58
CA LEU A 38 -14.56 -5.25 -17.86
C LEU A 38 -13.30 -4.65 -18.52
N TYR A 39 -12.42 -4.04 -17.73
CA TYR A 39 -11.14 -3.50 -18.22
C TYR A 39 -10.23 -4.62 -18.76
N MET A 40 -10.13 -5.75 -18.06
CA MET A 40 -9.35 -6.90 -18.52
C MET A 40 -9.89 -7.46 -19.85
N GLU A 41 -11.21 -7.60 -19.98
CA GLU A 41 -11.86 -8.04 -21.23
C GLU A 41 -11.50 -7.11 -22.41
N ILE A 42 -11.49 -5.78 -22.19
CA ILE A 42 -11.13 -4.79 -23.21
C ILE A 42 -9.65 -4.88 -23.61
N ILE A 43 -8.75 -5.19 -22.68
CA ILE A 43 -7.33 -5.41 -22.99
C ILE A 43 -7.17 -6.70 -23.81
N ASP A 44 -7.83 -7.79 -23.41
CA ASP A 44 -7.75 -9.07 -24.09
C ASP A 44 -8.31 -8.98 -25.52
N GLU A 45 -9.42 -8.27 -25.73
CA GLU A 45 -9.97 -7.97 -27.07
C GLU A 45 -8.97 -7.19 -27.94
N GLN A 46 -8.19 -6.29 -27.34
CA GLN A 46 -7.19 -5.51 -28.05
C GLN A 46 -5.87 -6.26 -28.28
N ASN A 47 -5.53 -7.23 -27.43
CA ASN A 47 -4.29 -8.01 -27.49
C ASN A 47 -4.08 -8.69 -28.86
N GLU A 48 -5.15 -9.13 -29.53
CA GLU A 48 -5.09 -9.70 -30.87
C GLU A 48 -4.60 -8.71 -31.96
N ASN A 49 -4.72 -7.40 -31.70
CA ASN A 49 -4.31 -6.33 -32.61
C ASN A 49 -2.97 -5.68 -32.21
N LEU A 50 -2.37 -6.09 -31.07
CA LEU A 50 -1.10 -5.52 -30.64
C LEU A 50 0.06 -6.12 -31.44
N PRO A 51 1.01 -5.30 -31.92
CA PRO A 51 2.22 -5.82 -32.56
C PRO A 51 2.99 -6.70 -31.58
N ILE A 52 3.28 -7.94 -31.97
CA ILE A 52 4.11 -8.84 -31.17
C ILE A 52 5.55 -8.29 -31.21
N ILE A 53 5.98 -7.61 -30.14
CA ILE A 53 7.36 -7.14 -29.97
C ILE A 53 8.21 -8.32 -29.50
N ASN A 54 8.49 -9.26 -30.41
CA ASN A 54 9.39 -10.39 -30.14
C ASN A 54 10.65 -10.35 -31.00
N ASP A 55 11.00 -9.16 -31.49
CA ASP A 55 12.16 -8.95 -32.31
C ASP A 55 13.23 -8.23 -31.49
N ASP A 56 14.33 -8.94 -31.22
CA ASP A 56 15.54 -8.39 -30.60
C ASP A 56 16.03 -7.15 -31.34
N SER A 57 15.61 -6.95 -32.60
CA SER A 57 15.87 -5.76 -33.40
C SER A 57 15.39 -4.47 -32.73
N PHE A 58 14.18 -4.44 -32.14
CA PHE A 58 13.65 -3.26 -31.46
C PHE A 58 14.50 -2.91 -30.23
N THR A 59 14.80 -3.90 -29.40
CA THR A 59 15.64 -3.72 -28.21
C THR A 59 17.03 -3.23 -28.58
N ASN A 60 17.64 -3.81 -29.61
CA ASN A 60 18.95 -3.40 -30.10
C ASN A 60 18.94 -1.98 -30.68
N GLU A 61 17.87 -1.60 -31.38
CA GLU A 61 17.70 -0.25 -31.92
C GLU A 61 17.55 0.80 -30.80
N VAL A 62 16.71 0.53 -29.81
CA VAL A 62 16.55 1.39 -28.62
C VAL A 62 17.88 1.52 -27.87
N MET A 63 18.58 0.42 -27.62
CA MET A 63 19.88 0.44 -26.92
C MET A 63 20.95 1.20 -27.69
N LYS A 64 20.88 1.26 -29.02
CA LYS A 64 21.78 2.06 -29.87
C LYS A 64 21.47 3.55 -29.80
N GLN A 65 20.20 3.92 -29.62
CA GLN A 65 19.77 5.31 -29.50
C GLN A 65 20.03 5.88 -28.09
N ILE A 66 20.10 5.02 -27.07
CA ILE A 66 20.54 5.41 -25.74
C ILE A 66 22.04 5.76 -25.83
N LYS A 67 22.34 7.07 -25.88
CA LYS A 67 23.69 7.58 -25.67
C LYS A 67 24.09 7.30 -24.23
N PHE A 68 24.58 6.09 -23.96
CA PHE A 68 25.46 5.89 -22.82
C PHE A 68 26.65 6.79 -23.07
N GLU A 69 26.69 7.95 -22.40
CA GLU A 69 27.92 8.69 -22.24
C GLU A 69 28.90 7.73 -21.59
N LYS A 70 29.71 7.09 -22.44
CA LYS A 70 30.87 6.34 -22.03
C LYS A 70 31.74 7.38 -21.34
N LEU A 71 31.60 7.48 -20.02
CA LEU A 71 32.43 8.31 -19.17
C LEU A 71 33.85 7.96 -19.55
N LYS A 72 34.45 8.79 -20.40
CA LYS A 72 35.86 8.71 -20.70
C LYS A 72 36.50 8.88 -19.34
N SER A 73 37.21 7.84 -18.92
CA SER A 73 38.09 7.93 -17.77
C SER A 73 39.10 9.02 -18.09
N GLU A 74 38.79 10.23 -17.65
CA GLU A 74 39.71 11.36 -17.66
C GLU A 74 40.62 11.15 -16.46
N GLU A 75 41.69 10.39 -16.67
CA GLU A 75 42.94 10.67 -15.99
C GLU A 75 43.31 12.13 -16.30
N LYS A 76 42.95 13.06 -15.40
CA LYS A 76 43.73 14.25 -15.01
C LYS A 76 43.00 15.10 -13.97
N MET A 77 43.49 14.98 -12.73
CA MET A 77 43.82 16.08 -11.82
C MET A 77 42.78 17.21 -11.60
N SER A 78 42.11 17.24 -10.43
CA SER A 78 41.89 18.49 -9.67
C SER A 78 41.31 18.24 -8.27
N LYS A 79 42.02 18.69 -7.24
CA LYS A 79 41.55 18.81 -5.85
C LYS A 79 40.43 19.84 -5.73
N LYS A 80 39.26 19.45 -5.19
CA LYS A 80 38.46 20.13 -4.14
C LYS A 80 36.99 19.70 -4.20
N GLN A 81 36.53 18.97 -3.19
CA GLN A 81 35.11 18.74 -2.93
C GLN A 81 34.86 18.77 -1.41
N PRO A 82 34.15 19.81 -0.90
CA PRO A 82 33.42 19.65 0.35
C PRO A 82 31.98 20.19 0.24
N ARG A 83 31.29 19.98 -0.90
CA ARG A 83 29.91 20.46 -1.07
C ARG A 83 28.85 19.42 -0.70
N GLN A 84 29.16 18.13 -0.80
CA GLN A 84 28.18 17.06 -0.54
C GLN A 84 27.93 16.75 0.96
N ILE A 85 28.85 17.09 1.86
CA ILE A 85 28.65 16.87 3.31
C ILE A 85 27.60 17.85 3.88
N LYS A 86 27.43 19.02 3.26
CA LYS A 86 26.53 20.07 3.74
C LYS A 86 25.05 19.73 3.55
N SER A 87 24.68 18.99 2.51
CA SER A 87 23.28 18.65 2.23
C SER A 87 22.74 17.61 3.22
N THR A 88 23.53 16.62 3.61
CA THR A 88 23.08 15.55 4.52
C THR A 88 22.83 16.07 5.94
N LEU A 89 23.63 17.04 6.41
CA LEU A 89 23.47 17.63 7.74
C LEU A 89 22.17 18.44 7.87
N ILE A 90 21.74 19.13 6.80
CA ILE A 90 20.50 19.91 6.82
C ILE A 90 19.28 18.99 6.99
N HIS A 91 19.23 17.87 6.26
CA HIS A 91 18.13 16.91 6.37
C HIS A 91 18.07 16.27 7.76
N TYR A 92 19.23 15.98 8.35
CA TYR A 92 19.30 15.46 9.72
C TYR A 92 18.80 16.47 10.77
N ILE A 93 19.13 17.76 10.60
CA ILE A 93 18.64 18.82 11.50
C ILE A 93 17.13 18.97 11.39
N ILE A 94 16.56 18.93 10.17
CA ILE A 94 15.11 19.05 9.95
C ILE A 94 14.38 17.88 10.62
N ALA A 95 14.84 16.65 10.41
CA ALA A 95 14.23 15.46 11.01
C ALA A 95 14.31 15.49 12.54
N THR A 96 15.48 15.83 13.09
CA THR A 96 15.70 15.91 14.55
C THR A 96 14.86 17.01 15.19
N ALA A 97 14.76 18.17 14.54
CA ALA A 97 13.90 19.27 15.01
C ALA A 97 12.42 18.87 15.01
N ALA A 98 11.95 18.17 13.98
CA ALA A 98 10.57 17.67 13.93
C ALA A 98 10.28 16.71 15.09
N THR A 99 11.18 15.77 15.39
CA THR A 99 11.03 14.87 16.55
C THR A 99 10.94 15.63 17.86
N LEU A 100 11.81 16.64 18.07
CA LEU A 100 11.79 17.47 19.28
C LEU A 100 10.50 18.29 19.39
N ILE A 101 10.01 18.86 18.29
CA ILE A 101 8.74 19.61 18.26
C ILE A 101 7.57 18.69 18.61
N PHE A 102 7.52 17.47 18.05
CA PHE A 102 6.46 16.51 18.36
C PHE A 102 6.50 16.03 19.82
N MET A 103 7.71 15.84 20.38
CA MET A 103 7.89 15.52 21.80
C MET A 103 7.47 16.69 22.70
N ALA A 104 7.89 17.91 22.39
CA ALA A 104 7.57 19.11 23.17
C ALA A 104 6.09 19.50 23.12
N SER A 105 5.43 19.25 21.98
CA SER A 105 3.99 19.54 21.80
C SER A 105 3.08 18.53 22.52
N GLY A 106 3.62 17.43 23.06
CA GLY A 106 2.83 16.45 23.82
C GLY A 106 1.87 15.60 22.99
N LEU A 107 1.95 15.64 21.65
CA LEU A 107 1.06 14.90 20.75
C LEU A 107 1.13 13.38 20.97
N PHE A 108 2.29 12.86 21.41
CA PHE A 108 2.46 11.45 21.78
C PHE A 108 1.68 11.02 23.03
N HIS A 109 1.29 11.96 23.91
CA HIS A 109 0.48 11.66 25.09
C HIS A 109 -0.91 11.13 24.68
N TYR A 110 -1.47 11.67 23.59
CA TYR A 110 -2.77 11.22 23.06
C TYR A 110 -2.71 9.76 22.57
N ILE A 111 -1.67 9.40 21.82
CA ILE A 111 -1.47 8.04 21.30
C ILE A 111 -1.24 7.03 22.45
N PHE A 112 -0.45 7.43 23.45
CA PHE A 112 -0.18 6.59 24.62
C PHE A 112 -1.43 6.40 25.49
N THR A 113 -2.29 7.41 25.60
CA THR A 113 -3.56 7.33 26.34
C THR A 113 -4.55 6.38 25.66
N VAL A 114 -4.66 6.42 24.33
CA VAL A 114 -5.54 5.50 23.57
C VAL A 114 -5.05 4.05 23.69
N THR A 115 -3.74 3.83 23.61
CA THR A 115 -3.15 2.49 23.73
C THR A 115 -3.26 1.93 25.16
N SER A 116 -3.04 2.75 26.19
CA SER A 116 -3.24 2.35 27.59
C SER A 116 -4.71 2.12 27.93
N SER A 117 -5.65 2.85 27.30
CA SER A 117 -7.08 2.57 27.41
C SER A 117 -7.44 1.20 26.81
N PHE A 118 -6.79 0.81 25.71
CA PHE A 118 -6.93 -0.52 25.12
C PHE A 118 -6.34 -1.62 26.02
N GLU A 119 -5.17 -1.38 26.62
CA GLU A 119 -4.55 -2.32 27.57
C GLU A 119 -5.33 -2.41 28.91
N GLN A 120 -5.97 -1.33 29.35
CA GLN A 120 -6.83 -1.36 30.53
C GLN A 120 -8.18 -2.03 30.25
N SER A 121 -8.73 -1.86 29.05
CA SER A 121 -9.92 -2.58 28.58
C SER A 121 -9.66 -4.10 28.45
N SER A 122 -8.45 -4.50 28.05
CA SER A 122 -8.04 -5.91 28.04
C SER A 122 -7.81 -6.48 29.44
N LYS A 123 -7.29 -5.69 30.39
CA LYS A 123 -7.15 -6.09 31.81
C LYS A 123 -8.49 -6.15 32.55
N GLN A 124 -9.48 -5.31 32.19
CA GLN A 124 -10.83 -5.34 32.78
C GLN A 124 -11.73 -6.45 32.20
N SER A 125 -11.36 -7.01 31.04
CA SER A 125 -11.93 -8.27 30.51
C SER A 125 -11.38 -9.50 31.26
N GLY A 126 -11.36 -9.43 32.59
CA GLY A 126 -10.85 -10.45 33.51
C GLY A 126 -11.77 -11.65 33.74
N ALA A 127 -12.87 -11.77 33.01
CA ALA A 127 -13.58 -13.03 32.88
C ALA A 127 -13.10 -13.70 31.58
N SER A 128 -11.97 -14.41 31.66
CA SER A 128 -11.49 -15.29 30.61
C SER A 128 -12.68 -16.00 29.95
N ILE A 129 -12.82 -15.84 28.64
CA ILE A 129 -13.87 -16.50 27.84
C ILE A 129 -13.83 -18.02 28.11
N SER A 130 -12.65 -18.58 28.38
CA SER A 130 -12.45 -19.95 28.84
C SER A 130 -13.14 -20.24 30.17
N LYS A 131 -13.09 -19.33 31.16
CA LYS A 131 -13.83 -19.46 32.44
C LYS A 131 -15.34 -19.36 32.24
N GLN A 132 -15.84 -18.52 31.33
CA GLN A 132 -17.28 -18.45 31.04
C GLN A 132 -17.79 -19.71 30.37
N ILE A 133 -17.05 -20.26 29.40
CA ILE A 133 -17.42 -21.52 28.74
C ILE A 133 -17.35 -22.69 29.74
N LEU A 134 -16.28 -22.75 30.55
CA LEU A 134 -16.13 -23.80 31.56
C LEU A 134 -17.27 -23.78 32.58
N ASN A 135 -17.65 -22.60 33.10
CA ASN A 135 -18.75 -22.50 34.06
C ASN A 135 -20.10 -22.86 33.42
N LYS A 136 -20.31 -22.46 32.16
CA LYS A 136 -21.53 -22.81 31.40
C LYS A 136 -21.63 -24.33 31.20
N THR A 137 -20.52 -25.02 30.91
CA THR A 137 -20.51 -26.48 30.75
C THR A 137 -20.65 -27.22 32.09
N ILE A 138 -20.08 -26.73 33.18
CA ILE A 138 -20.22 -27.35 34.50
C ILE A 138 -21.66 -27.21 35.04
N HIS A 139 -22.33 -26.10 34.74
CA HIS A 139 -23.71 -25.92 35.17
C HIS A 139 -24.69 -26.76 34.34
N THR A 140 -24.48 -26.93 33.03
CA THR A 140 -25.35 -27.77 32.19
C THR A 140 -25.12 -29.27 32.40
N SER A 141 -23.93 -29.69 32.87
CA SER A 141 -23.68 -31.09 33.21
C SER A 141 -24.30 -31.50 34.55
N LYS A 142 -24.46 -30.57 35.50
CA LYS A 142 -25.12 -30.84 36.79
C LYS A 142 -26.65 -30.95 36.71
N THR A 143 -27.30 -30.38 35.70
CA THR A 143 -28.77 -30.44 35.57
C THR A 143 -29.28 -31.66 34.80
N ASN A 144 -28.41 -32.43 34.14
CA ASN A 144 -28.78 -33.64 33.40
C ASN A 144 -28.34 -34.94 34.10
N GLY A 145 -27.97 -34.88 35.38
CA GLY A 145 -27.60 -36.04 36.21
C GLY A 145 -28.72 -36.58 37.11
N GLY A 146 -29.98 -36.23 36.86
CA GLY A 146 -31.10 -36.56 37.74
C GLY A 146 -32.36 -36.99 36.99
N SER A 147 -32.27 -37.98 36.12
CA SER A 147 -33.46 -38.74 35.71
C SER A 147 -33.07 -40.16 35.32
N LYS A 148 -33.77 -41.11 35.95
CA LYS A 148 -33.77 -42.58 35.79
C LYS A 148 -32.85 -43.36 36.75
N HIS A 149 -33.40 -43.83 37.88
CA HIS A 149 -33.82 -45.24 38.02
C HIS A 149 -34.54 -45.46 39.37
N GLU A 150 -35.59 -46.28 39.30
CA GLU A 150 -36.42 -46.89 40.38
C GLU A 150 -37.40 -46.02 41.17
#